data_AF-A0A835BGM4-F1
#
_entry.id   AF-A0A835BGM4-F1
#
_cell.length_a   1.000
_cell.length_b   1.000
_cell.length_c   1.000
_cell.angle_alpha   90.00
_cell.angle_beta   90.00
_cell.angle_gamma   90.00
#
_symmetry.space_group_name_H-M   'P 1'
#
loop_
_entity.id
_entity.type
_entity.pdbx_description
1 polymer ?
#
loop_
_entity_poly.entity_id
_entity_poly.type
_entity_poly.pdbx_seq_one_letter_code
_entity_poly.pdbx_strand_id
1 'polypeptide(L)'
;MDPPDLIPSERFRPPLGGEGGWEPNKWRIFGCRHGHVLLYNRKQKEIVLWNPPTGDHRHVAVPPEYDREERMIWNGAVLCTAAGDRSHVHGSFSSCPIKAALVSVASNHAQVSACIYSTETGEWSDLVSTAVPFVVYSFCHPGTLVGNSLYWIPTGLGYAIVEFDMDRHRLAVIEWPLGAKVSANGCSRIVLAEDGGLGLAILSRHSL
;
A
#
# COMPACT_ATOMS: atom_id res chain seq x y z
N MET A 1 39.68 10.09 -6.21
CA MET A 1 38.35 9.51 -5.93
C MET A 1 37.60 10.61 -5.24
N ASP A 2 36.64 11.23 -5.92
CA ASP A 2 35.77 12.21 -5.27
C ASP A 2 34.99 11.52 -4.15
N PRO A 3 34.71 12.22 -3.03
CA PRO A 3 33.84 11.68 -2.00
C PRO A 3 32.49 11.30 -2.63
N PRO A 4 31.86 10.19 -2.20
CA PRO A 4 30.56 9.80 -2.73
C PRO A 4 29.56 10.94 -2.52
N ASP A 5 28.71 11.21 -3.51
CA ASP A 5 27.64 12.19 -3.40
C ASP A 5 26.76 11.87 -2.19
N LEU A 6 26.86 12.70 -1.14
CA LEU A 6 26.10 12.52 0.09
C LEU A 6 24.74 13.18 -0.07
N ILE A 7 23.67 12.38 -0.15
CA ILE A 7 22.31 12.89 -0.01
C ILE A 7 22.14 13.37 1.44
N PRO A 8 21.78 14.65 1.69
CA PRO A 8 21.60 15.16 3.05
C PRO A 8 20.58 14.34 3.83
N SER A 9 20.86 14.04 5.11
CA SER A 9 19.99 13.19 5.95
C SER A 9 18.57 13.77 6.14
N GLU A 10 18.46 15.09 6.01
CA GLU A 10 17.23 15.87 6.09
C GLU A 10 16.24 15.46 5.00
N ARG A 11 16.73 14.99 3.85
CA ARG A 11 15.93 14.47 2.73
C ARG A 11 15.16 13.20 3.11
N PHE A 12 15.59 12.49 4.15
CA PHE A 12 14.92 11.30 4.68
C PHE A 12 14.04 11.61 5.90
N ARG A 13 13.78 12.89 6.17
CA ARG A 13 12.76 13.30 7.15
C ARG A 13 11.41 13.43 6.43
N PRO A 14 10.39 12.66 6.84
CA PRO A 14 9.07 12.74 6.19
C PRO A 14 8.52 14.17 6.22
N PRO A 15 7.85 14.63 5.16
CA PRO A 15 7.29 15.99 5.04
C PRO A 15 6.01 16.11 5.88
N LEU A 16 6.15 16.01 7.19
CA LEU A 16 5.05 16.15 8.14
C LEU A 16 4.97 17.64 8.49
N GLY A 17 3.87 18.30 8.13
CA GLY A 17 3.64 19.71 8.46
C GLY A 17 3.87 20.03 9.95
N GLY A 18 4.36 21.24 10.24
CA GLY A 18 5.08 21.60 11.47
C GLY A 18 4.33 21.60 12.82
N GLU A 19 5.17 21.74 13.86
CA GLU A 19 4.95 21.96 15.31
C GLU A 19 4.24 20.89 16.18
N GLY A 20 3.55 19.92 15.59
CA GLY A 20 3.14 18.74 16.34
C GLY A 20 4.15 17.63 16.14
N GLY A 21 4.96 17.31 17.15
CA GLY A 21 5.88 16.16 17.12
C GLY A 21 5.24 14.89 16.57
N TRP A 22 6.07 13.92 16.15
CA TRP A 22 5.64 12.64 15.59
C TRP A 22 4.64 11.95 16.52
N GLU A 23 3.35 12.20 16.34
CA GLU A 23 2.31 11.48 17.06
C GLU A 23 2.11 10.14 16.34
N PRO A 24 2.57 9.03 16.93
CA PRO A 24 2.63 7.74 16.22
C PRO A 24 1.27 7.25 15.75
N ASN A 25 0.18 7.78 16.31
CA ASN A 25 -1.19 7.40 16.00
C ASN A 25 -1.80 8.14 14.79
N LYS A 26 -1.15 9.20 14.26
CA LYS A 26 -1.68 10.02 13.16
C LYS A 26 -1.22 9.52 11.79
N TRP A 27 0.05 9.17 11.68
CA TRP A 27 0.72 8.86 10.42
C TRP A 27 1.00 7.37 10.29
N ARG A 28 0.71 6.80 9.12
CA ARG A 28 1.07 5.43 8.76
C ARG A 28 1.90 5.43 7.48
N ILE A 29 2.95 4.60 7.47
CA ILE A 29 3.69 4.28 6.25
C ILE A 29 3.02 3.06 5.64
N PHE A 30 2.41 3.20 4.47
CA PHE A 30 1.77 2.08 3.77
C PHE A 30 2.78 1.27 2.95
N GLY A 31 3.84 1.91 2.47
CA GLY A 31 4.94 1.20 1.85
C GLY A 31 5.87 2.14 1.10
N CYS A 32 6.93 1.56 0.54
CA CYS A 32 7.85 2.23 -0.36
C CYS A 32 8.10 1.36 -1.60
N ARG A 33 8.25 2.00 -2.76
CA ARG A 33 8.57 1.34 -4.02
C ARG A 33 9.18 2.34 -4.99
N HIS A 34 10.21 1.91 -5.73
CA HIS A 34 10.92 2.74 -6.72
C HIS A 34 11.35 4.11 -6.18
N GLY A 35 11.89 4.17 -4.96
CA GLY A 35 12.33 5.42 -4.33
C GLY A 35 11.21 6.34 -3.83
N HIS A 36 9.94 5.93 -3.96
CA HIS A 36 8.79 6.68 -3.47
C HIS A 36 8.20 6.01 -2.23
N VAL A 37 7.64 6.80 -1.34
CA VAL A 37 7.01 6.40 -0.08
C VAL A 37 5.56 6.88 -0.07
N LEU A 38 4.65 6.01 0.36
CA LEU A 38 3.25 6.36 0.61
C LEU A 38 3.03 6.51 2.11
N LEU A 39 2.69 7.73 2.51
CA LEU A 39 2.25 8.04 3.87
C LEU A 39 0.74 8.29 3.88
N TYR A 40 0.10 8.00 5.00
CA TYR A 40 -1.30 8.32 5.24
C TYR A 40 -1.46 9.04 6.56
N ASN A 41 -2.13 10.19 6.53
CA ASN A 41 -2.54 10.92 7.72
C ASN A 41 -4.03 10.66 7.98
N ARG A 42 -4.31 9.89 9.02
CA ARG A 42 -5.69 9.57 9.40
C ARG A 42 -6.48 10.79 9.87
N LYS A 43 -5.83 11.74 10.54
CA LYS A 43 -6.49 12.92 11.10
C LYS A 43 -6.87 13.92 10.00
N GLN A 44 -5.95 14.15 9.07
CA GLN A 44 -6.17 15.06 7.93
C GLN A 44 -6.88 14.40 6.76
N LYS A 45 -7.07 13.07 6.80
CA LYS A 45 -7.71 12.29 5.73
C LYS A 45 -7.02 12.56 4.38
N GLU A 46 -5.70 12.43 4.38
CA GLU A 46 -4.88 12.62 3.20
C GLU A 46 -3.80 11.55 3.08
N ILE A 47 -3.35 11.31 1.86
CA ILE A 47 -2.11 10.60 1.58
C ILE A 47 -1.02 11.60 1.22
N VAL A 48 0.22 11.23 1.49
CA VAL A 48 1.39 11.94 0.99
C VAL A 48 2.24 10.98 0.17
N LEU A 49 2.39 11.32 -1.09
CA LEU A 49 3.38 10.72 -1.98
C LEU A 49 4.68 11.47 -1.78
N TRP A 50 5.73 10.78 -1.38
CA TRP A 50 7.00 11.42 -1.06
C TRP A 50 8.16 10.70 -1.73
N ASN A 51 9.07 11.46 -2.34
CA ASN A 51 10.34 11.01 -2.87
C ASN A 51 11.45 11.55 -1.95
N PRO A 52 12.00 10.71 -1.05
CA PRO A 52 13.02 11.17 -0.12
C PRO A 52 14.27 11.72 -0.82
N PRO A 53 14.91 11.02 -1.80
CA PRO A 53 16.09 11.54 -2.49
C PRO A 53 15.98 12.99 -3.00
N THR A 54 14.86 13.37 -3.63
CA THR A 54 14.65 14.74 -4.14
C THR A 54 13.93 15.66 -3.18
N GLY A 55 13.35 15.13 -2.09
CA GLY A 55 12.47 15.84 -1.17
C GLY A 55 11.11 16.21 -1.78
N ASP A 56 10.84 15.86 -3.03
CA ASP A 56 9.55 16.14 -3.68
C ASP A 56 8.45 15.40 -2.94
N HIS A 57 7.32 16.06 -2.73
CA HIS A 57 6.15 15.43 -2.14
C HIS A 57 4.85 16.06 -2.65
N ARG A 58 3.78 15.28 -2.59
CA ARG A 58 2.43 15.70 -2.96
C ARG A 58 1.44 15.21 -1.90
N HIS A 59 0.70 16.15 -1.34
CA HIS A 59 -0.43 15.87 -0.46
C HIS A 59 -1.69 15.70 -1.30
N VAL A 60 -2.49 14.70 -0.99
CA VAL A 60 -3.72 14.38 -1.72
C VAL A 60 -4.79 14.01 -0.71
N ALA A 61 -5.88 14.76 -0.67
CA ALA A 61 -7.05 14.40 0.13
C ALA A 61 -7.60 13.05 -0.34
N VAL A 62 -8.00 12.19 0.59
CA VAL A 62 -8.66 10.93 0.25
C VAL A 62 -10.07 11.22 -0.30
N PRO A 63 -10.65 10.30 -1.08
CA PRO A 63 -12.00 10.47 -1.61
C PRO A 63 -13.05 10.72 -0.49
N PRO A 64 -14.06 11.59 -0.72
CA PRO A 64 -15.11 11.89 0.27
C PRO A 64 -15.88 10.66 0.77
N GLU A 65 -15.90 9.57 0.01
CA GLU A 65 -16.46 8.27 0.36
C GLU A 65 -15.83 7.67 1.63
N TYR A 66 -14.61 8.11 1.99
CA TYR A 66 -13.91 7.74 3.22
C TYR A 66 -14.14 8.71 4.38
N ASP A 67 -14.78 9.85 4.12
CA ASP A 67 -15.00 10.90 5.11
C ASP A 67 -16.21 10.61 6.00
N ARG A 68 -17.22 9.91 5.45
CA ARG A 68 -18.46 9.55 6.17
C ARG A 68 -18.31 8.46 7.23
N GLU A 69 -17.09 8.08 7.58
CA GLU A 69 -16.75 6.98 8.50
C GLU A 69 -17.33 5.60 8.14
N GLU A 70 -17.95 5.46 6.97
CA GLU A 70 -18.47 4.19 6.47
C GLU A 70 -17.35 3.20 6.15
N ARG A 71 -16.13 3.69 5.92
CA ARG A 71 -14.96 2.89 5.52
C ARG A 71 -13.69 3.41 6.19
N MET A 72 -12.85 2.48 6.62
CA MET A 72 -11.55 2.77 7.21
C MET A 72 -10.43 2.33 6.27
N ILE A 73 -9.56 3.27 5.88
CA ILE A 73 -8.36 2.98 5.10
C ILE A 73 -7.35 2.28 6.01
N TRP A 74 -6.91 1.09 5.61
CA TRP A 74 -6.01 0.25 6.41
C TRP A 74 -4.60 0.18 5.85
N ASN A 75 -4.47 0.16 4.53
CA ASN A 75 -3.19 -0.01 3.86
C ASN A 75 -3.22 0.62 2.45
N GLY A 76 -2.10 0.54 1.75
CA GLY A 76 -1.97 1.00 0.38
C GLY A 76 -0.63 0.65 -0.23
N ALA A 77 -0.41 1.05 -1.48
CA ALA A 77 0.85 0.89 -2.17
C ALA A 77 1.08 2.04 -3.14
N VAL A 78 2.34 2.47 -3.26
CA VAL A 78 2.79 3.40 -4.30
C VAL A 78 3.45 2.62 -5.43
N LEU A 79 3.19 3.04 -6.66
CA LEU A 79 3.69 2.42 -7.88
C LEU A 79 4.18 3.49 -8.85
N CYS A 80 5.26 3.19 -9.56
CA CYS A 80 5.72 3.97 -10.71
C CYS A 80 5.35 3.19 -11.96
N THR A 81 4.58 3.80 -12.85
CA THR A 81 4.04 3.16 -14.07
C THR A 81 5.08 2.96 -15.17
N ALA A 82 6.25 3.60 -15.06
CA ALA A 82 7.35 3.47 -16.02
C ALA A 82 8.31 2.30 -15.73
N ALA A 83 7.99 1.42 -14.77
CA ALA A 83 8.88 0.36 -14.26
C ALA A 83 9.27 -0.75 -15.26
N GLY A 84 8.88 -0.64 -16.54
CA GLY A 84 9.32 -1.52 -17.62
C GLY A 84 10.67 -1.15 -18.22
N ASP A 85 11.15 0.08 -18.04
CA ASP A 85 12.42 0.54 -18.61
C ASP A 85 13.51 0.60 -17.52
N ARG A 86 14.38 -0.42 -17.49
CA ARG A 86 15.47 -0.56 -16.50
C ARG A 86 16.56 0.51 -16.64
N SER A 87 16.41 1.48 -17.55
CA SER A 87 17.45 2.46 -17.89
C SER A 87 17.28 3.83 -17.23
N HIS A 88 16.24 4.06 -16.42
CA HIS A 88 15.96 5.39 -15.87
C HIS A 88 15.95 5.43 -14.35
N VAL A 89 16.85 6.26 -13.78
CA VAL A 89 16.78 6.70 -12.39
C VAL A 89 15.56 7.63 -12.29
N HIS A 90 14.42 7.09 -11.83
CA HIS A 90 13.19 7.87 -11.65
C HIS A 90 13.32 8.78 -10.43
N GLY A 91 13.98 9.92 -10.64
CA GLY A 91 14.33 10.86 -9.59
C GLY A 91 13.17 11.72 -9.09
N SER A 92 12.08 11.91 -9.86
CA SER A 92 11.00 12.83 -9.47
C SER A 92 9.63 12.39 -9.98
N PHE A 93 8.55 12.99 -9.46
CA PHE A 93 7.18 12.79 -9.96
C PHE A 93 7.00 13.20 -11.43
N SER A 94 7.86 14.07 -11.96
CA SER A 94 7.85 14.45 -13.38
C SER A 94 8.52 13.41 -14.30
N SER A 95 9.31 12.50 -13.74
CA SER A 95 10.05 11.47 -14.50
C SER A 95 9.29 10.14 -14.63
N CYS A 96 8.26 9.92 -13.81
CA CYS A 96 7.43 8.73 -13.87
C CYS A 96 6.03 9.03 -13.30
N PRO A 97 4.95 8.71 -14.03
CA PRO A 97 3.61 8.79 -13.47
C PRO A 97 3.49 7.79 -12.31
N ILE A 98 3.15 8.33 -11.14
CA ILE A 98 2.93 7.59 -9.90
C ILE A 98 1.45 7.28 -9.73
N LYS A 99 1.15 6.03 -9.39
CA LYS A 99 -0.15 5.58 -8.90
C LYS A 99 -0.07 5.25 -7.41
N ALA A 100 -1.15 5.52 -6.67
CA ALA A 100 -1.27 5.13 -5.28
C ALA A 100 -2.58 4.37 -5.07
N ALA A 101 -2.47 3.08 -4.78
CA ALA A 101 -3.61 2.24 -4.47
C ALA A 101 -3.87 2.26 -2.96
N LEU A 102 -5.14 2.35 -2.58
CA LEU A 102 -5.59 2.23 -1.19
C LEU A 102 -6.49 1.02 -1.03
N VAL A 103 -6.43 0.39 0.15
CA VAL A 103 -7.37 -0.65 0.56
C VAL A 103 -8.01 -0.27 1.90
N SER A 104 -9.31 -0.50 1.97
CA SER A 104 -10.16 -0.12 3.08
C SER A 104 -11.16 -1.20 3.42
N VAL A 105 -11.72 -1.11 4.63
CA VAL A 105 -12.75 -2.01 5.14
C VAL A 105 -13.96 -1.19 5.54
N ALA A 106 -15.15 -1.61 5.12
CA ALA A 106 -16.40 -0.98 5.52
C ALA A 106 -16.68 -1.17 7.02
N SER A 107 -17.49 -0.29 7.60
CA SER A 107 -17.88 -0.30 9.01
C SER A 107 -18.64 -1.56 9.44
N ASN A 108 -19.18 -2.33 8.49
CA ASN A 108 -19.77 -3.65 8.75
C ASN A 108 -18.72 -4.77 8.84
N HIS A 109 -17.44 -4.46 8.65
CA HIS A 109 -16.31 -5.38 8.67
C HIS A 109 -16.35 -6.54 7.65
N ALA A 110 -17.29 -6.54 6.70
CA ALA A 110 -17.50 -7.67 5.78
C ALA A 110 -17.32 -7.27 4.29
N GLN A 111 -16.98 -6.02 4.02
CA GLN A 111 -16.72 -5.51 2.67
C GLN A 111 -15.37 -4.81 2.64
N VAL A 112 -14.58 -5.13 1.61
CA VAL A 112 -13.31 -4.49 1.31
C VAL A 112 -13.47 -3.63 0.07
N SER A 113 -12.88 -2.44 0.10
CA SER A 113 -12.92 -1.50 -1.02
C SER A 113 -11.53 -0.99 -1.36
N ALA A 114 -11.32 -0.65 -2.63
CA ALA A 114 -10.06 -0.13 -3.14
C ALA A 114 -10.29 0.93 -4.22
N CYS A 115 -9.34 1.86 -4.30
CA CYS A 115 -9.29 2.92 -5.29
C CYS A 115 -7.83 3.29 -5.58
N ILE A 116 -7.61 4.00 -6.68
CA ILE A 116 -6.28 4.40 -7.16
C ILE A 116 -6.29 5.91 -7.36
N TYR A 117 -5.31 6.59 -6.81
CA TYR A 117 -4.96 7.95 -7.21
C TYR A 117 -3.91 7.90 -8.32
N SER A 118 -4.08 8.71 -9.36
CA SER A 118 -3.08 8.90 -10.41
C SER A 118 -2.51 10.31 -10.36
N THR A 119 -1.18 10.43 -10.31
CA THR A 119 -0.52 11.74 -10.41
C THR A 119 -0.62 12.38 -11.79
N GLU A 120 -0.92 11.57 -12.83
CA GLU A 120 -1.07 12.01 -14.22
C GLU A 120 -2.39 12.76 -14.44
N THR A 121 -3.51 12.18 -13.99
CA THR A 121 -4.82 12.83 -14.07
C THR A 121 -5.05 13.78 -12.89
N GLY A 122 -4.37 13.55 -11.77
CA GLY A 122 -4.62 14.27 -10.52
C GLY A 122 -5.91 13.84 -9.82
N GLU A 123 -6.48 12.70 -10.21
CA GLU A 123 -7.80 12.24 -9.78
C GLU A 123 -7.75 10.86 -9.12
N TRP A 124 -8.77 10.59 -8.31
CA TRP A 124 -9.05 9.26 -7.80
C TRP A 124 -9.97 8.52 -8.77
N SER A 125 -9.72 7.24 -8.96
CA SER A 125 -10.65 6.32 -9.61
C SER A 125 -11.90 6.11 -8.75
N ASP A 126 -12.95 5.59 -9.37
CA ASP A 126 -14.10 5.07 -8.66
C ASP A 126 -13.71 3.99 -7.63
N LEU A 127 -14.47 3.93 -6.55
CA LEU A 127 -14.31 2.91 -5.53
C LEU A 127 -14.87 1.58 -6.02
N VAL A 128 -14.03 0.55 -6.05
CA VAL A 128 -14.49 -0.83 -6.26
C VAL A 128 -14.56 -1.56 -4.93
N SER A 129 -15.53 -2.44 -4.79
CA SER A 129 -15.79 -3.15 -3.53
C SER A 129 -16.12 -4.61 -3.77
N THR A 130 -15.79 -5.46 -2.81
CA THR A 130 -16.18 -6.87 -2.79
C THR A 130 -16.48 -7.32 -1.38
N ALA A 131 -17.40 -8.29 -1.24
CA ALA A 131 -17.69 -8.90 0.05
C ALA A 131 -16.61 -9.94 0.39
N VAL A 132 -16.26 -10.03 1.68
CA VAL A 132 -15.34 -11.03 2.21
C VAL A 132 -16.15 -12.01 3.07
N PRO A 133 -15.89 -13.33 3.03
CA PRO A 133 -16.72 -14.33 3.71
C PRO A 133 -16.55 -14.36 5.25
N PHE A 134 -15.88 -13.36 5.85
CA PHE A 134 -15.66 -13.25 7.28
C PHE A 134 -15.45 -11.80 7.72
N VAL A 135 -15.52 -11.57 9.03
CA VAL A 135 -15.26 -10.27 9.66
C VAL A 135 -13.77 -9.92 9.55
N VAL A 136 -13.46 -8.85 8.85
CA VAL A 136 -12.12 -8.27 8.69
C VAL A 136 -11.87 -7.21 9.76
N TYR A 137 -10.76 -7.36 10.47
CA TYR A 137 -10.32 -6.39 11.48
C TYR A 137 -9.32 -5.38 10.92
N SER A 138 -8.40 -5.82 10.07
CA SER A 138 -7.31 -4.94 9.57
C SER A 138 -6.54 -5.54 8.40
N PHE A 139 -5.69 -4.70 7.79
CA PHE A 139 -4.62 -5.11 6.88
C PHE A 139 -3.26 -4.71 7.46
N CYS A 140 -2.67 -5.58 8.29
CA CYS A 140 -1.45 -5.28 9.06
C CYS A 140 -0.17 -5.22 8.21
N HIS A 141 -0.17 -5.85 7.04
CA HIS A 141 1.02 -6.03 6.23
C HIS A 141 0.93 -5.27 4.91
N PRO A 142 2.03 -4.65 4.45
CA PRO A 142 2.10 -4.07 3.12
C PRO A 142 1.66 -5.06 2.03
N GLY A 143 1.03 -4.53 0.99
CA GLY A 143 0.58 -5.30 -0.15
C GLY A 143 1.76 -5.83 -0.97
N THR A 144 1.58 -7.01 -1.55
CA THR A 144 2.53 -7.58 -2.51
C THR A 144 2.07 -7.26 -3.92
N LEU A 145 2.95 -6.66 -4.73
CA LEU A 145 2.67 -6.38 -6.13
C LEU A 145 3.21 -7.54 -6.98
N VAL A 146 2.35 -8.17 -7.77
CA VAL A 146 2.72 -9.14 -8.80
C VAL A 146 2.04 -8.73 -10.10
N GLY A 147 2.85 -8.52 -11.15
CA GLY A 147 2.36 -7.87 -12.36
C GLY A 147 1.75 -6.51 -12.05
N ASN A 148 0.49 -6.32 -12.45
CA ASN A 148 -0.29 -5.12 -12.16
C ASN A 148 -1.40 -5.35 -11.12
N SER A 149 -1.24 -6.37 -10.27
CA SER A 149 -2.18 -6.71 -9.21
C SER A 149 -1.53 -6.60 -7.84
N LEU A 150 -2.25 -6.00 -6.90
CA LEU A 150 -1.86 -5.95 -5.50
C LEU A 150 -2.59 -7.02 -4.69
N TYR A 151 -1.85 -7.68 -3.81
CA TYR A 151 -2.37 -8.73 -2.96
C TYR A 151 -2.15 -8.40 -1.50
N TRP A 152 -3.20 -8.53 -0.69
CA TRP A 152 -3.14 -8.39 0.75
C TRP A 152 -3.78 -9.57 1.46
N ILE A 153 -3.27 -9.88 2.65
CA ILE A 153 -3.88 -10.84 3.57
C ILE A 153 -4.62 -10.04 4.64
N PRO A 154 -5.96 -9.97 4.62
CA PRO A 154 -6.73 -9.40 5.72
C PRO A 154 -6.57 -10.25 6.99
N THR A 155 -6.51 -9.57 8.13
CA THR A 155 -6.60 -10.19 9.46
C THR A 155 -8.05 -10.15 9.92
N GLY A 156 -8.63 -11.28 10.32
CA GLY A 156 -10.05 -11.37 10.66
C GLY A 156 -10.45 -12.70 11.32
N LEU A 157 -11.75 -12.98 11.36
CA LEU A 157 -12.32 -14.27 11.78
C LEU A 157 -12.34 -15.30 10.64
N GLY A 158 -11.29 -15.32 9.82
CA GLY A 158 -11.16 -16.17 8.65
C GLY A 158 -9.90 -15.82 7.88
N TYR A 159 -9.69 -16.53 6.76
CA TYR A 159 -8.50 -16.39 5.93
C TYR A 159 -8.91 -16.33 4.47
N ALA A 160 -8.35 -15.35 3.76
CA ALA A 160 -8.43 -15.20 2.33
C ALA A 160 -7.27 -14.32 1.87
N ILE A 161 -7.14 -14.17 0.57
CA ILE A 161 -6.28 -13.17 -0.05
C ILE A 161 -7.17 -12.20 -0.81
N VAL A 162 -6.96 -10.91 -0.64
CA VAL A 162 -7.63 -9.88 -1.43
C VAL A 162 -6.70 -9.50 -2.57
N GLU A 163 -7.18 -9.69 -3.80
CA GLU A 163 -6.53 -9.24 -5.04
C GLU A 163 -7.19 -7.95 -5.50
N PHE A 164 -6.37 -6.95 -5.82
CA PHE A 164 -6.78 -5.77 -6.56
C PHE A 164 -6.05 -5.72 -7.90
N ASP A 165 -6.76 -6.10 -8.95
CA ASP A 165 -6.30 -5.96 -10.34
C ASP A 165 -6.50 -4.49 -10.75
N MET A 166 -5.39 -3.77 -10.88
CA MET A 166 -5.41 -2.34 -11.17
C MET A 166 -5.59 -2.04 -12.67
N ASP A 167 -5.40 -3.01 -13.57
CA ASP A 167 -5.63 -2.81 -15.01
C ASP A 167 -7.11 -2.96 -15.33
N ARG A 168 -7.75 -3.99 -14.76
CA ARG A 168 -9.19 -4.22 -14.89
C ARG A 168 -10.03 -3.42 -13.90
N HIS A 169 -9.36 -2.72 -12.97
CA HIS A 169 -9.97 -1.98 -11.89
C HIS A 169 -10.98 -2.84 -11.11
N ARG A 170 -10.53 -3.97 -10.57
CA ARG A 170 -11.41 -4.97 -9.94
C ARG A 170 -10.82 -5.57 -8.67
N LEU A 171 -11.67 -5.72 -7.66
CA LEU A 171 -11.35 -6.50 -6.45
C LEU A 171 -11.88 -7.92 -6.54
N ALA A 172 -11.06 -8.88 -6.15
CA ALA A 172 -11.43 -10.28 -6.00
C ALA A 172 -10.97 -10.81 -4.63
N VAL A 173 -11.70 -11.81 -4.13
CA VAL A 173 -11.32 -12.58 -2.95
C VAL A 173 -10.88 -13.95 -3.43
N ILE A 174 -9.62 -14.28 -3.16
CA ILE A 174 -9.02 -15.57 -3.44
C ILE A 174 -9.11 -16.39 -2.16
N GLU A 175 -9.64 -17.60 -2.28
CA GLU A 175 -9.73 -18.53 -1.16
C GLU A 175 -8.35 -18.84 -0.59
N TRP A 176 -8.28 -19.03 0.73
CA TRP A 176 -7.03 -19.41 1.36
C TRP A 176 -6.54 -20.76 0.82
N PRO A 177 -5.25 -20.90 0.47
CA PRO A 177 -4.75 -22.15 -0.11
C PRO A 177 -5.03 -23.36 0.79
N LEU A 178 -5.60 -24.42 0.21
CA LEU A 178 -5.93 -25.64 0.93
C LEU A 178 -4.68 -26.24 1.58
N GLY A 179 -4.78 -26.58 2.88
CA GLY A 179 -3.69 -27.17 3.64
C GLY A 179 -2.57 -26.20 4.06
N ALA A 180 -2.62 -24.93 3.65
CA ALA A 180 -1.68 -23.93 4.13
C ALA A 180 -1.89 -23.66 5.62
N LYS A 181 -0.82 -23.79 6.41
CA LYS A 181 -0.85 -23.47 7.83
C LYS A 181 -1.23 -21.99 8.02
N VAL A 182 -1.95 -21.72 9.10
CA VAL A 182 -2.21 -20.36 9.51
C VAL A 182 -1.21 -19.98 10.59
N SER A 183 -0.42 -18.93 10.37
CA SER A 183 0.36 -18.35 11.45
C SER A 183 -0.54 -17.56 12.39
N ALA A 184 -0.73 -18.03 13.63
CA ALA A 184 -1.43 -17.27 14.67
C ALA A 184 -0.80 -15.89 14.96
N ASN A 185 0.46 -15.70 14.56
CA ASN A 185 1.23 -14.48 14.81
C ASN A 185 1.19 -13.47 13.64
N GLY A 186 0.45 -13.76 12.57
CA GLY A 186 0.41 -12.90 11.38
C GLY A 186 1.68 -12.92 10.51
N CYS A 187 2.63 -13.83 10.74
CA CYS A 187 3.88 -13.88 9.97
C CYS A 187 3.76 -14.53 8.58
N SER A 188 2.58 -14.45 7.96
CA SER A 188 2.34 -14.94 6.59
C SER A 188 2.53 -13.80 5.60
N ARG A 189 3.28 -14.04 4.53
CA ARG A 189 3.55 -13.08 3.46
C ARG A 189 3.28 -13.70 2.11
N ILE A 190 2.66 -12.93 1.23
CA ILE A 190 2.57 -13.29 -0.18
C ILE A 190 3.92 -12.99 -0.81
N VAL A 191 4.41 -13.91 -1.63
CA VAL A 191 5.68 -13.79 -2.34
C VAL A 191 5.44 -14.13 -3.80
N LEU A 192 6.27 -13.56 -4.68
CA LEU A 192 6.34 -14.02 -6.06
C LEU A 192 7.19 -15.30 -6.10
N ALA A 193 6.62 -16.39 -6.62
CA ALA A 193 7.34 -17.63 -6.82
C ALA A 193 8.18 -17.58 -8.11
N GLU A 194 9.17 -18.46 -8.21
CA GLU A 194 10.12 -18.50 -9.34
C GLU A 194 9.43 -18.82 -10.69
N ASP A 195 8.31 -19.54 -10.64
CA ASP A 195 7.48 -19.84 -11.81
C ASP A 195 6.57 -18.67 -12.23
N GLY A 196 6.67 -17.52 -11.55
CA GLY A 196 5.81 -16.36 -11.76
C GLY A 196 4.46 -16.45 -11.06
N GLY A 197 4.20 -17.51 -10.30
CA GLY A 197 2.99 -17.70 -9.50
C GLY A 197 3.02 -16.96 -8.16
N LEU A 198 1.90 -17.01 -7.43
CA LEU A 198 1.82 -16.51 -6.06
C LEU A 198 2.21 -17.61 -5.08
N GLY A 199 3.23 -17.34 -4.26
CA GLY A 199 3.62 -18.16 -3.12
C GLY A 199 3.16 -17.58 -1.80
N LEU A 200 3.06 -18.44 -0.78
CA LEU A 200 2.81 -18.04 0.60
C LEU A 200 4.00 -18.44 1.47
N ALA A 201 4.72 -17.45 2.00
CA ALA A 201 5.79 -17.66 2.97
C ALA A 201 5.22 -17.54 4.38
N ILE A 202 5.49 -18.55 5.22
CA ILE A 202 5.06 -18.59 6.62
C ILE A 202 6.29 -18.76 7.49
N LEU A 203 6.55 -17.78 8.35
CA LEU A 203 7.62 -17.93 9.33
C LEU A 203 7.16 -18.88 10.45
N SER A 204 7.76 -20.06 10.54
CA SER A 204 7.66 -20.93 11.71
C SER A 204 8.49 -20.33 12.84
N ARG A 205 7.95 -20.33 14.07
CA ARG A 205 8.71 -19.90 15.25
C ARG A 205 9.99 -20.73 15.34
N HIS A 206 11.13 -20.08 15.19
CA HIS A 206 12.41 -20.59 15.66
C HIS A 206 12.91 -19.64 16.73
N SER A 207 13.31 -20.21 17.86
CA SER A 207 14.08 -19.49 18.88
C SER A 207 15.36 -18.98 18.22
N LEU A 208 15.61 -17.67 18.28
CA LEU A 208 16.92 -17.09 17.97
C LEU A 208 17.89 -17.40 19.11
#